data_AF-A0A9E2G2R5-F1
#
_entry.id   AF-A0A9E2G2R5-F1
#
_cell.length_a   1.000
_cell.length_b   1.000
_cell.length_c   1.000
_cell.angle_alpha   90.00
_cell.angle_beta   90.00
_cell.angle_gamma   90.00
#
_symmetry.space_group_name_H-M   'P 1'
#
loop_
_entity.id
_entity.type
_entity.pdbx_description
1 polymer ?
#
loop_
_entity_poly.entity_id
_entity_poly.type
_entity_poly.pdbx_seq_one_letter_code
_entity_poly.pdbx_strand_id
1 'polypeptide(L)'
;ISAKGLKAGNDLAVTGGTFVINSADDGLHSNKSITIEDGDFTIATLDDGLHAETTLVVEAGTIDITRSYEGLEAVALTINGGTIHVVSSDDGLNAAGDTSPKTLTIHGGYIAVTADGDGLDINGSVTMTGGTLIVHGPTRNDNGALDYDQTFVLTGGIIVAAGSSGMAMAPSSTSTEYSVLFGFNTALSAGTLIHLETSTGTQLLTFSSTKAVQSVCFSSPELGLGAYAIYTGGSYSPGGQTDGVYAGGAYAPGTLFRSFSVSSVVTKVNIQGGPPGGKMMPPPPPFFY
;
A
#
# COMPACT_ATOMS: atom_id res chain seq x y z
N ILE A 1 -11.62 -19.52 25.93
CA ILE A 1 -10.16 -19.23 25.87
C ILE A 1 -9.97 -18.38 24.63
N SER A 2 -9.18 -17.30 24.69
CA SER A 2 -8.92 -16.44 23.52
C SER A 2 -7.89 -17.12 22.60
N ALA A 3 -8.09 -17.04 21.28
CA ALA A 3 -7.15 -17.54 20.28
C ALA A 3 -6.18 -16.47 19.72
N LYS A 4 -6.39 -15.21 20.14
CA LYS A 4 -5.57 -14.03 19.83
C LYS A 4 -4.20 -14.06 20.54
N GLY A 5 -3.19 -13.42 19.95
CA GLY A 5 -1.83 -13.30 20.51
C GLY A 5 -1.76 -12.38 21.72
N LEU A 6 -1.68 -11.06 21.50
CA LEU A 6 -1.80 -10.05 22.57
C LEU A 6 -3.21 -9.46 22.56
N LYS A 7 -3.91 -9.50 23.69
CA LYS A 7 -5.29 -9.02 23.79
C LYS A 7 -5.49 -8.05 24.95
N ALA A 8 -6.18 -6.93 24.69
CA ALA A 8 -6.72 -6.04 25.72
C ALA A 8 -8.24 -5.85 25.55
N GLY A 9 -8.95 -5.77 26.67
CA GLY A 9 -10.39 -5.47 26.68
C GLY A 9 -10.73 -3.98 26.53
N ASN A 10 -9.72 -3.12 26.61
CA ASN A 10 -9.74 -1.70 26.25
C ASN A 10 -8.40 -1.45 25.54
N ASP A 11 -7.65 -0.42 25.91
CA ASP A 11 -6.42 -0.02 25.23
C ASP A 11 -5.27 -1.04 25.40
N LEU A 12 -4.56 -1.33 24.30
CA LEU A 12 -3.32 -2.09 24.26
C LEU A 12 -2.19 -1.13 23.86
N ALA A 13 -1.24 -0.89 24.77
CA ALA A 13 -0.04 -0.13 24.47
C ALA A 13 1.19 -1.05 24.52
N VAL A 14 2.00 -1.05 23.45
CA VAL A 14 3.29 -1.74 23.42
C VAL A 14 4.38 -0.69 23.31
N THR A 15 5.22 -0.61 24.33
CA THR A 15 6.28 0.41 24.42
C THR A 15 7.66 -0.07 23.92
N GLY A 16 7.73 -1.34 23.51
CA GLY A 16 8.95 -2.03 23.09
C GLY A 16 8.90 -3.52 23.42
N GLY A 17 9.92 -4.25 22.95
CA GLY A 17 10.07 -5.69 23.13
C GLY A 17 10.12 -6.45 21.80
N THR A 18 10.39 -7.75 21.87
CA THR A 18 10.39 -8.64 20.70
C THR A 18 9.27 -9.66 20.84
N PHE A 19 8.41 -9.75 19.83
CA PHE A 19 7.21 -10.57 19.85
C PHE A 19 7.18 -11.47 18.61
N VAL A 20 7.17 -12.78 18.83
CA VAL A 20 6.93 -13.77 17.77
C VAL A 20 5.57 -14.39 18.03
N ILE A 21 4.57 -14.03 17.22
CA ILE A 21 3.17 -14.37 17.44
C ILE A 21 2.70 -15.33 16.34
N ASN A 22 2.16 -16.46 16.78
CA ASN A 22 1.46 -17.41 15.91
C ASN A 22 0.11 -17.73 16.54
N SER A 23 -0.96 -17.20 15.94
CA SER A 23 -2.32 -17.24 16.50
C SER A 23 -3.33 -17.74 15.46
N ALA A 24 -4.46 -18.25 15.94
CA ALA A 24 -5.56 -18.74 15.08
C ALA A 24 -6.65 -17.68 14.85
N ASP A 25 -6.47 -16.53 15.46
CA ASP A 25 -7.29 -15.32 15.51
C ASP A 25 -6.25 -14.17 15.65
N ASP A 26 -6.63 -12.92 15.80
CA ASP A 26 -5.73 -11.75 15.65
C ASP A 26 -4.36 -11.86 16.34
N GLY A 27 -3.33 -11.33 15.68
CA GLY A 27 -1.99 -11.22 16.26
C GLY A 27 -2.01 -10.32 17.50
N LEU A 28 -2.45 -9.08 17.32
CA LEU A 28 -2.76 -8.15 18.40
C LEU A 28 -4.22 -7.70 18.27
N HIS A 29 -4.95 -7.70 19.38
CA HIS A 29 -6.34 -7.26 19.41
C HIS A 29 -6.65 -6.34 20.59
N SER A 30 -7.41 -5.29 20.31
CA SER A 30 -8.02 -4.44 21.31
C SER A 30 -9.48 -4.18 21.00
N ASN A 31 -10.34 -4.31 22.01
CA ASN A 31 -11.73 -3.88 21.91
C ASN A 31 -11.89 -2.34 21.86
N LYS A 32 -10.79 -1.58 21.80
CA LYS A 32 -10.79 -0.11 21.68
C LYS A 32 -9.61 0.38 20.84
N SER A 33 -8.41 0.47 21.42
CA SER A 33 -7.25 1.06 20.74
C SER A 33 -5.99 0.22 20.88
N ILE A 34 -5.18 0.21 19.82
CA ILE A 34 -3.80 -0.26 19.84
C ILE A 34 -2.87 0.94 19.63
N THR A 35 -1.83 1.05 20.46
CA THR A 35 -0.72 1.98 20.24
C THR A 35 0.59 1.22 20.33
N ILE A 36 1.35 1.24 19.24
CA ILE A 36 2.71 0.69 19.17
C ILE A 36 3.67 1.87 19.25
N GLU A 37 4.29 2.09 20.41
CA GLU A 37 5.31 3.13 20.56
C GLU A 37 6.65 2.68 19.96
N ASP A 38 7.00 1.40 20.16
CA ASP A 38 8.17 0.73 19.59
C ASP A 38 8.03 -0.81 19.73
N GLY A 39 8.92 -1.58 19.12
CA GLY A 39 9.00 -3.04 19.24
C GLY A 39 9.43 -3.73 17.95
N ASP A 40 9.72 -5.03 18.04
CA ASP A 40 10.04 -5.91 16.91
C ASP A 40 9.05 -7.07 16.88
N PHE A 41 8.17 -7.09 15.90
CA PHE A 41 7.06 -8.04 15.78
C PHE A 41 7.25 -8.92 14.55
N THR A 42 7.16 -10.24 14.73
CA THR A 42 6.93 -11.19 13.64
C THR A 42 5.61 -11.90 13.91
N ILE A 43 4.62 -11.67 13.04
CA ILE A 43 3.23 -12.11 13.24
C ILE A 43 2.82 -13.05 12.11
N ALA A 44 2.23 -14.17 12.47
CA ALA A 44 1.51 -15.06 11.57
C ALA A 44 0.18 -15.46 12.21
N THR A 45 -0.92 -14.97 11.65
CA THR A 45 -2.28 -15.16 12.18
C THR A 45 -3.21 -15.71 11.09
N LEU A 46 -4.36 -16.26 11.47
CA LEU A 46 -5.43 -16.66 10.54
C LEU A 46 -6.51 -15.59 10.37
N ASP A 47 -6.55 -14.60 11.26
CA ASP A 47 -7.40 -13.41 11.17
C ASP A 47 -6.47 -12.21 10.99
N ASP A 48 -6.60 -11.11 11.75
CA ASP A 48 -5.86 -9.88 11.44
C ASP A 48 -4.49 -9.79 12.10
N GLY A 49 -3.55 -9.13 11.44
CA GLY A 49 -2.24 -8.86 12.02
C GLY A 49 -2.38 -8.05 13.31
N LEU A 50 -2.95 -6.85 13.17
CA LEU A 50 -3.34 -5.97 14.28
C LEU A 50 -4.78 -5.48 14.06
N HIS A 51 -5.67 -5.74 15.02
CA HIS A 51 -7.08 -5.33 14.99
C HIS A 51 -7.42 -4.42 16.17
N ALA A 52 -7.93 -3.23 15.91
CA ALA A 52 -8.49 -2.35 16.93
C ALA A 52 -9.87 -1.83 16.54
N GLU A 53 -10.87 -1.99 17.41
CA GLU A 53 -12.25 -1.55 17.14
C GLU A 53 -12.40 -0.04 16.83
N THR A 54 -11.44 0.80 17.26
CA THR A 54 -11.49 2.25 17.04
C THR A 54 -10.21 2.81 16.42
N THR A 55 -9.07 2.71 17.09
CA THR A 55 -7.85 3.39 16.63
C THR A 55 -6.64 2.48 16.73
N LEU A 56 -5.85 2.43 15.67
CA LEU A 56 -4.53 1.80 15.67
C LEU A 56 -3.52 2.87 15.29
N VAL A 57 -2.54 3.09 16.20
CA VAL A 57 -1.46 4.05 16.01
C VAL A 57 -0.12 3.31 16.06
N VAL A 58 0.70 3.51 15.03
CA VAL A 58 2.10 3.06 14.99
C VAL A 58 3.01 4.28 15.04
N GLU A 59 3.71 4.46 16.15
CA GLU A 59 4.70 5.51 16.32
C GLU A 59 6.05 5.11 15.71
N ALA A 60 6.53 3.91 16.03
CA ALA A 60 7.79 3.35 15.55
C ALA A 60 7.79 1.81 15.65
N GLY A 61 8.97 1.19 15.53
CA GLY A 61 9.18 -0.25 15.58
C GLY A 61 9.24 -0.94 14.21
N THR A 62 9.45 -2.24 14.24
CA THR A 62 9.41 -3.15 13.09
C THR A 62 8.23 -4.09 13.25
N ILE A 63 7.31 -4.10 12.30
CA ILE A 63 6.13 -4.97 12.29
C ILE A 63 6.17 -5.80 11.00
N ASP A 64 6.50 -7.08 11.13
CA ASP A 64 6.50 -8.04 10.02
C ASP A 64 5.31 -9.00 10.17
N ILE A 65 4.23 -8.71 9.47
CA ILE A 65 3.05 -9.60 9.34
C ILE A 65 3.29 -10.50 8.14
N THR A 66 3.77 -11.71 8.43
CA THR A 66 4.13 -12.71 7.41
C THR A 66 2.92 -13.46 6.83
N ARG A 67 1.77 -13.38 7.50
CA ARG A 67 0.49 -13.96 7.07
C ARG A 67 -0.66 -13.44 7.94
N SER A 68 -1.74 -12.98 7.31
CA SER A 68 -3.00 -12.62 7.95
C SER A 68 -4.18 -12.67 6.97
N TYR A 69 -5.41 -12.54 7.47
CA TYR A 69 -6.59 -12.22 6.66
C TYR A 69 -6.49 -10.77 6.21
N GLU A 70 -6.58 -9.81 7.14
CA GLU A 70 -6.19 -8.41 6.91
C GLU A 70 -4.89 -8.06 7.64
N GLY A 71 -4.13 -7.09 7.14
CA GLY A 71 -2.87 -6.67 7.78
C GLY A 71 -3.10 -5.86 9.05
N LEU A 72 -3.49 -4.59 8.86
CA LEU A 72 -3.87 -3.68 9.93
C LEU A 72 -5.33 -3.25 9.75
N GLU A 73 -6.17 -3.48 10.75
CA GLU A 73 -7.58 -3.08 10.75
C GLU A 73 -7.91 -2.15 11.93
N ALA A 74 -8.51 -1.01 11.64
CA ALA A 74 -9.22 -0.17 12.62
C ALA A 74 -10.12 0.86 11.93
N VAL A 75 -11.06 1.48 12.66
CA VAL A 75 -11.79 2.64 12.12
C VAL A 75 -10.84 3.78 11.71
N ALA A 76 -9.83 4.06 12.53
CA ALA A 76 -8.80 5.05 12.23
C ALA A 76 -7.39 4.47 12.40
N LEU A 77 -6.67 4.38 11.28
CA LEU A 77 -5.27 4.00 11.21
C LEU A 77 -4.38 5.25 11.17
N THR A 78 -3.37 5.31 12.02
CA THR A 78 -2.33 6.35 11.98
C THR A 78 -0.94 5.72 12.02
N ILE A 79 -0.10 6.06 11.03
CA ILE A 79 1.28 5.60 10.94
C ILE A 79 2.19 6.83 10.97
N ASN A 80 2.83 7.05 12.12
CA ASN A 80 3.80 8.13 12.31
C ASN A 80 5.21 7.70 11.87
N GLY A 81 5.52 6.41 11.96
CA GLY A 81 6.84 5.88 11.68
C GLY A 81 6.87 4.34 11.66
N GLY A 82 8.08 3.79 11.77
CA GLY A 82 8.32 2.35 11.78
C GLY A 82 8.58 1.72 10.41
N THR A 83 8.94 0.44 10.43
CA THR A 83 9.04 -0.42 9.24
C THR A 83 7.94 -1.46 9.33
N ILE A 84 7.02 -1.47 8.37
CA ILE A 84 5.82 -2.30 8.38
C ILE A 84 5.80 -3.13 7.10
N HIS A 85 5.86 -4.44 7.24
CA HIS A 85 5.72 -5.41 6.17
C HIS A 85 4.43 -6.20 6.39
N VAL A 86 3.59 -6.28 5.37
CA VAL A 86 2.29 -6.97 5.43
C VAL A 86 2.16 -7.97 4.30
N VAL A 87 1.82 -9.20 4.65
CA VAL A 87 1.33 -10.23 3.73
C VAL A 87 -0.06 -10.67 4.19
N SER A 88 -1.07 -10.31 3.40
CA SER A 88 -2.48 -10.57 3.70
C SER A 88 -3.20 -11.32 2.57
N SER A 89 -4.18 -12.15 2.93
CA SER A 89 -5.03 -12.87 1.97
C SER A 89 -6.26 -12.07 1.54
N ASP A 90 -6.63 -11.05 2.29
CA ASP A 90 -7.57 -10.01 1.91
C ASP A 90 -6.81 -8.67 1.89
N ASP A 91 -7.20 -7.69 2.70
CA ASP A 91 -6.68 -6.33 2.57
C ASP A 91 -5.39 -6.09 3.35
N GLY A 92 -4.54 -5.19 2.84
CA GLY A 92 -3.30 -4.81 3.49
C GLY A 92 -3.53 -3.91 4.69
N LEU A 93 -4.04 -2.70 4.42
CA LEU A 93 -4.47 -1.74 5.43
C LEU A 93 -5.96 -1.48 5.25
N ASN A 94 -6.77 -1.89 6.23
CA ASN A 94 -8.21 -1.74 6.19
C ASN A 94 -8.68 -0.69 7.20
N ALA A 95 -9.41 0.32 6.73
CA ALA A 95 -10.14 1.23 7.58
C ALA A 95 -11.65 1.02 7.42
N ALA A 96 -12.19 0.11 8.23
CA ALA A 96 -13.59 -0.31 8.22
C ALA A 96 -14.28 -0.12 9.59
N GLY A 97 -15.45 -0.72 9.77
CA GLY A 97 -16.25 -0.67 11.01
C GLY A 97 -17.51 0.20 10.94
N ASP A 98 -18.27 0.28 12.03
CA ASP A 98 -19.60 0.92 12.00
C ASP A 98 -19.58 2.44 12.19
N THR A 99 -18.45 2.99 12.66
CA THR A 99 -18.33 4.41 13.00
C THR A 99 -17.54 5.19 11.95
N SER A 100 -17.83 6.49 11.84
CA SER A 100 -17.17 7.41 10.91
C SER A 100 -16.59 8.59 11.70
N PRO A 101 -15.53 9.26 11.20
CA PRO A 101 -14.86 9.01 9.92
C PRO A 101 -13.95 7.79 9.96
N LYS A 102 -13.87 7.08 8.82
CA LYS A 102 -12.88 6.03 8.60
C LYS A 102 -11.68 6.63 7.90
N THR A 103 -10.49 6.42 8.43
CA THR A 103 -9.31 7.16 7.96
C THR A 103 -8.04 6.35 8.02
N LEU A 104 -7.18 6.55 7.02
CA LEU A 104 -5.77 6.23 7.09
C LEU A 104 -4.96 7.52 7.03
N THR A 105 -4.10 7.74 8.03
CA THR A 105 -3.15 8.85 8.05
C THR A 105 -1.73 8.31 8.09
N ILE A 106 -0.92 8.68 7.10
CA ILE A 106 0.50 8.32 7.00
C ILE A 106 1.33 9.61 7.11
N HIS A 107 2.03 9.77 8.23
CA HIS A 107 2.98 10.86 8.44
C HIS A 107 4.41 10.45 8.10
N GLY A 108 4.72 9.16 8.19
CA GLY A 108 6.07 8.63 7.97
C GLY A 108 6.07 7.11 7.87
N GLY A 109 7.25 6.52 8.08
CA GLY A 109 7.45 5.08 8.06
C GLY A 109 7.74 4.53 6.66
N TYR A 110 8.11 3.25 6.66
CA TYR A 110 8.31 2.45 5.46
C TYR A 110 7.30 1.30 5.50
N ILE A 111 6.37 1.29 4.56
CA ILE A 111 5.22 0.38 4.53
C ILE A 111 5.26 -0.39 3.22
N ALA A 112 5.40 -1.71 3.29
CA ALA A 112 5.36 -2.59 2.14
C ALA A 112 4.27 -3.64 2.32
N VAL A 113 3.30 -3.64 1.41
CA VAL A 113 2.10 -4.47 1.45
C VAL A 113 2.11 -5.45 0.29
N THR A 114 1.83 -6.72 0.56
CA THR A 114 1.54 -7.75 -0.44
C THR A 114 0.18 -8.36 -0.12
N ALA A 115 -0.86 -7.87 -0.79
CA ALA A 115 -2.26 -8.23 -0.53
C ALA A 115 -2.88 -9.01 -1.69
N ASP A 116 -3.66 -10.05 -1.41
CA ASP A 116 -4.52 -10.73 -2.39
C ASP A 116 -5.85 -9.97 -2.60
N GLY A 117 -6.33 -9.30 -1.55
CA GLY A 117 -7.32 -8.22 -1.55
C GLY A 117 -6.70 -6.87 -1.91
N ASP A 118 -7.34 -5.80 -1.46
CA ASP A 118 -6.87 -4.44 -1.69
C ASP A 118 -5.56 -4.16 -0.95
N GLY A 119 -4.70 -3.35 -1.57
CA GLY A 119 -3.50 -2.88 -0.87
C GLY A 119 -3.87 -1.98 0.30
N LEU A 120 -4.75 -1.02 0.02
CA LEU A 120 -5.47 -0.22 1.00
C LEU A 120 -6.96 -0.40 0.69
N ASP A 121 -7.78 -0.76 1.69
CA ASP A 121 -9.25 -0.62 1.62
C ASP A 121 -9.68 0.41 2.67
N ILE A 122 -9.96 1.63 2.22
CA ILE A 122 -10.30 2.73 3.12
C ILE A 122 -11.71 3.19 2.80
N ASN A 123 -12.68 2.74 3.59
CA ASN A 123 -14.08 3.15 3.52
C ASN A 123 -14.32 4.63 3.97
N GLY A 124 -13.30 5.47 3.80
CA GLY A 124 -13.30 6.91 4.04
C GLY A 124 -12.16 7.63 3.34
N SER A 125 -11.34 8.38 4.08
CA SER A 125 -10.29 9.23 3.48
C SER A 125 -8.88 8.82 3.90
N VAL A 126 -7.95 9.00 2.98
CA VAL A 126 -6.51 8.84 3.17
C VAL A 126 -5.84 10.21 3.21
N THR A 127 -4.93 10.41 4.16
CA THR A 127 -4.00 11.54 4.17
C THR A 127 -2.57 11.01 4.25
N MET A 128 -1.71 11.43 3.33
CA MET A 128 -0.29 11.09 3.34
C MET A 128 0.54 12.36 3.24
N THR A 129 1.41 12.56 4.23
CA THR A 129 2.27 13.75 4.38
C THR A 129 3.76 13.41 4.34
N GLY A 130 4.10 12.12 4.40
CA GLY A 130 5.47 11.61 4.33
C GLY A 130 5.47 10.08 4.28
N GLY A 131 6.66 9.49 4.43
CA GLY A 131 6.85 8.04 4.43
C GLY A 131 6.96 7.43 3.03
N THR A 132 7.07 6.11 2.98
CA THR A 132 7.10 5.30 1.76
C THR A 132 6.01 4.23 1.85
N LEU A 133 5.15 4.16 0.85
CA LEU A 133 4.12 3.14 0.69
C LEU A 133 4.40 2.36 -0.61
N ILE A 134 4.64 1.06 -0.47
CA ILE A 134 4.83 0.13 -1.57
C ILE A 134 3.73 -0.92 -1.49
N VAL A 135 3.06 -1.18 -2.61
CA VAL A 135 1.99 -2.19 -2.69
C VAL A 135 2.27 -3.14 -3.85
N HIS A 136 2.22 -4.44 -3.54
CA HIS A 136 2.30 -5.56 -4.47
C HIS A 136 0.96 -6.29 -4.57
N GLY A 137 0.23 -6.02 -5.65
CA GLY A 137 -1.12 -6.53 -5.88
C GLY A 137 -2.19 -5.46 -5.71
N PRO A 138 -3.46 -5.85 -5.79
CA PRO A 138 -3.98 -7.19 -6.10
C PRO A 138 -3.85 -7.54 -7.59
N THR A 139 -4.14 -8.79 -7.94
CA THR A 139 -4.22 -9.24 -9.35
C THR A 139 -5.64 -9.31 -9.89
N ARG A 140 -6.66 -9.28 -9.02
CA ARG A 140 -8.07 -9.34 -9.41
C ARG A 140 -8.59 -7.94 -9.72
N ASN A 141 -9.48 -7.82 -10.71
CA ASN A 141 -9.99 -6.54 -11.19
C ASN A 141 -11.10 -5.93 -10.33
N ASP A 142 -11.66 -6.69 -9.40
CA ASP A 142 -12.61 -6.19 -8.39
C ASP A 142 -11.92 -5.57 -7.17
N ASN A 143 -10.58 -5.57 -7.15
CA ASN A 143 -9.73 -5.03 -6.09
C ASN A 143 -8.71 -4.03 -6.68
N GLY A 144 -8.24 -3.06 -5.88
CA GLY A 144 -7.28 -2.02 -6.19
C GLY A 144 -6.04 -2.01 -5.28
N ALA A 145 -4.90 -1.53 -5.83
CA ALA A 145 -3.70 -1.33 -5.01
C ALA A 145 -3.90 -0.18 -3.99
N LEU A 146 -4.74 0.79 -4.37
CA LEU A 146 -5.29 1.84 -3.53
C LEU A 146 -6.81 1.79 -3.76
N ASP A 147 -7.58 1.53 -2.72
CA ASP A 147 -9.03 1.71 -2.71
C ASP A 147 -9.41 2.65 -1.57
N TYR A 148 -10.20 3.66 -1.91
CA TYR A 148 -10.71 4.60 -0.94
C TYR A 148 -12.01 5.26 -1.41
N ASP A 149 -12.96 5.42 -0.49
CA ASP A 149 -14.30 5.91 -0.83
C ASP A 149 -14.37 7.42 -1.08
N GLN A 150 -13.59 8.20 -0.33
CA GLN A 150 -13.69 9.66 -0.32
C GLN A 150 -12.49 10.32 -0.97
N THR A 151 -11.52 10.80 -0.18
CA THR A 151 -10.38 11.55 -0.69
C THR A 151 -9.08 10.91 -0.26
N PHE A 152 -8.09 10.96 -1.14
CA PHE A 152 -6.71 10.69 -0.82
C PHE A 152 -5.93 11.98 -1.05
N VAL A 153 -5.60 12.68 0.04
CA VAL A 153 -4.80 13.90 0.00
C VAL A 153 -3.32 13.55 0.22
N LEU A 154 -2.53 13.66 -0.85
CA LEU A 154 -1.09 13.45 -0.84
C LEU A 154 -0.36 14.80 -0.86
N THR A 155 0.46 15.04 0.16
CA THR A 155 1.24 16.29 0.28
C THR A 155 2.74 16.05 0.43
N GLY A 156 3.14 14.78 0.60
CA GLY A 156 4.53 14.36 0.64
C GLY A 156 4.65 12.84 0.80
N GLY A 157 5.77 12.29 0.34
CA GLY A 157 6.15 10.90 0.53
C GLY A 157 6.42 10.18 -0.79
N ILE A 158 6.51 8.85 -0.74
CA ILE A 158 6.70 8.02 -1.92
C ILE A 158 5.57 6.98 -1.98
N ILE A 159 4.94 6.86 -3.14
CA ILE A 159 3.99 5.78 -3.43
C ILE A 159 4.52 4.96 -4.60
N VAL A 160 4.58 3.64 -4.45
CA VAL A 160 4.75 2.67 -5.53
C VAL A 160 3.68 1.60 -5.37
N ALA A 161 2.48 1.86 -5.88
CA ALA A 161 1.33 0.98 -5.70
C ALA A 161 1.00 0.25 -7.00
N ALA A 162 1.29 -1.04 -7.08
CA ALA A 162 1.22 -1.84 -8.28
C ALA A 162 0.17 -2.94 -8.16
N GLY A 163 -0.86 -2.92 -9.01
CA GLY A 163 -1.96 -3.89 -8.94
C GLY A 163 -2.69 -4.12 -10.27
N SER A 164 -3.93 -4.57 -10.18
CA SER A 164 -4.85 -4.76 -11.30
C SER A 164 -5.20 -3.42 -11.97
N SER A 165 -5.81 -3.44 -13.16
CA SER A 165 -6.29 -2.20 -13.79
C SER A 165 -7.77 -1.93 -13.56
N GLY A 166 -8.55 -2.89 -13.06
CA GLY A 166 -10.01 -2.78 -12.98
C GLY A 166 -10.50 -1.68 -12.04
N MET A 167 -9.90 -1.60 -10.84
CA MET A 167 -10.19 -0.61 -9.79
C MET A 167 -8.98 0.31 -9.53
N ALA A 168 -8.18 0.58 -10.56
CA ALA A 168 -6.96 1.36 -10.39
C ALA A 168 -7.26 2.83 -10.04
N MET A 169 -6.86 3.24 -8.83
CA MET A 169 -7.00 4.61 -8.34
C MET A 169 -5.65 5.31 -8.18
N ALA A 170 -5.71 6.64 -8.15
CA ALA A 170 -4.59 7.53 -7.90
C ALA A 170 -5.01 8.49 -6.77
N PRO A 171 -4.08 9.16 -6.07
CA PRO A 171 -4.42 10.24 -5.16
C PRO A 171 -5.36 11.28 -5.78
N SER A 172 -6.09 12.01 -4.93
CA SER A 172 -7.08 13.01 -5.34
C SER A 172 -6.40 14.26 -5.89
N SER A 173 -7.08 15.00 -6.78
CA SER A 173 -6.55 16.23 -7.39
C SER A 173 -6.41 17.41 -6.42
N THR A 174 -6.92 17.28 -5.20
CA THR A 174 -6.70 18.20 -4.08
C THR A 174 -5.34 18.03 -3.41
N SER A 175 -4.56 17.02 -3.81
CA SER A 175 -3.17 16.80 -3.42
C SER A 175 -2.25 17.94 -3.90
N THR A 176 -1.08 18.08 -3.27
CA THR A 176 -0.05 19.03 -3.70
C THR A 176 1.17 18.37 -4.32
N GLU A 177 1.39 17.07 -4.03
CA GLU A 177 2.44 16.28 -4.68
C GLU A 177 1.90 15.66 -5.98
N TYR A 178 2.76 15.60 -7.00
CA TYR A 178 2.38 15.03 -8.29
C TYR A 178 2.28 13.50 -8.20
N SER A 179 1.31 12.91 -8.88
CA SER A 179 1.16 11.47 -9.04
C SER A 179 0.89 11.09 -10.50
N VAL A 180 1.36 9.91 -10.89
CA VAL A 180 1.08 9.28 -12.17
C VAL A 180 0.47 7.92 -11.92
N LEU A 181 -0.75 7.71 -12.40
CA LEU A 181 -1.34 6.39 -12.53
C LEU A 181 -1.23 5.93 -13.98
N PHE A 182 -0.47 4.86 -14.21
CA PHE A 182 -0.27 4.31 -15.55
C PHE A 182 -0.65 2.84 -15.64
N GLY A 183 -1.20 2.45 -16.80
CA GLY A 183 -1.66 1.08 -17.08
C GLY A 183 -0.96 0.46 -18.29
N PHE A 184 -0.91 -0.86 -18.31
CA PHE A 184 -0.40 -1.67 -19.42
C PHE A 184 -1.54 -2.29 -20.24
N ASN A 185 -1.28 -2.57 -21.51
CA ASN A 185 -2.28 -3.16 -22.40
C ASN A 185 -2.73 -4.56 -21.94
N THR A 186 -1.81 -5.30 -21.33
CA THR A 186 -2.03 -6.59 -20.67
C THR A 186 -1.23 -6.63 -19.37
N ALA A 187 -1.64 -7.46 -18.43
CA ALA A 187 -0.87 -7.69 -17.21
C ALA A 187 0.56 -8.16 -17.54
N LEU A 188 1.55 -7.57 -16.88
CA LEU A 188 2.94 -8.01 -16.88
C LEU A 188 3.11 -9.11 -15.81
N SER A 189 3.94 -10.10 -16.11
CA SER A 189 4.29 -11.14 -15.13
C SER A 189 5.01 -10.54 -13.93
N ALA A 190 4.83 -11.16 -12.75
CA ALA A 190 5.61 -10.85 -11.56
C ALA A 190 7.12 -10.85 -11.85
N GLY A 191 7.86 -9.95 -11.22
CA GLY A 191 9.30 -9.78 -11.43
C GLY A 191 9.69 -9.02 -12.70
N THR A 192 8.74 -8.65 -13.58
CA THR A 192 9.04 -7.79 -14.72
C THR A 192 9.45 -6.41 -14.22
N LEU A 193 10.64 -5.94 -14.62
CA LEU A 193 11.08 -4.58 -14.32
C LEU A 193 10.19 -3.56 -15.02
N ILE A 194 9.81 -2.53 -14.28
CA ILE A 194 9.12 -1.32 -14.73
C ILE A 194 10.05 -0.16 -14.37
N HIS A 195 10.39 0.64 -15.36
CA HIS A 195 11.28 1.78 -15.19
C HIS A 195 10.60 3.06 -15.64
N LEU A 196 10.69 4.10 -14.81
CA LEU A 196 10.24 5.45 -15.10
C LEU A 196 11.43 6.40 -15.04
N GLU A 197 11.64 7.15 -16.13
CA GLU A 197 12.68 8.17 -16.24
C GLU A 197 12.13 9.48 -16.81
N THR A 198 12.85 10.55 -16.54
CA THR A 198 12.71 11.84 -17.25
C THR A 198 13.16 11.71 -18.71
N SER A 199 12.82 12.69 -19.54
CA SER A 199 13.30 12.78 -20.93
C SER A 199 14.83 12.87 -21.08
N THR A 200 15.58 13.15 -20.02
CA THR A 200 17.04 13.18 -20.01
C THR A 200 17.67 11.86 -19.52
N GLY A 201 16.87 10.83 -19.25
CA GLY A 201 17.32 9.54 -18.74
C GLY A 201 17.60 9.52 -17.23
N THR A 202 17.16 10.53 -16.48
CA THR A 202 17.25 10.50 -15.01
C THR A 202 16.16 9.57 -14.47
N GLN A 203 16.56 8.50 -13.77
CA GLN A 203 15.66 7.55 -13.11
C GLN A 203 14.82 8.23 -12.03
N LEU A 204 13.51 7.95 -12.03
CA LEU A 204 12.61 8.21 -10.90
C LEU A 204 12.24 6.92 -10.18
N LEU A 205 11.98 5.85 -10.94
CA LEU A 205 11.60 4.54 -10.40
C LEU A 205 12.22 3.43 -11.24
N THR A 206 12.80 2.44 -10.58
CA THR A 206 12.95 1.09 -11.15
C THR A 206 12.33 0.12 -10.17
N PHE A 207 11.32 -0.62 -10.60
CA PHE A 207 10.50 -1.44 -9.71
C PHE A 207 10.15 -2.79 -10.34
N SER A 208 10.05 -3.84 -9.55
CA SER A 208 9.38 -5.09 -9.94
C SER A 208 8.44 -5.55 -8.85
N SER A 209 7.18 -5.80 -9.21
CA SER A 209 6.22 -6.35 -8.25
C SER A 209 6.45 -7.85 -8.03
N THR A 210 6.21 -8.33 -6.80
CA THR A 210 6.15 -9.77 -6.47
C THR A 210 4.89 -10.44 -7.04
N LYS A 211 3.87 -9.66 -7.43
CA LYS A 211 2.65 -10.12 -8.11
C LYS A 211 2.61 -9.63 -9.56
N ALA A 212 1.76 -10.26 -10.38
CA ALA A 212 1.45 -9.75 -11.70
C ALA A 212 0.85 -8.34 -11.60
N VAL A 213 1.19 -7.47 -12.55
CA VAL A 213 0.86 -6.04 -12.46
C VAL A 213 0.29 -5.54 -13.79
N GLN A 214 -0.82 -4.80 -13.73
CA GLN A 214 -1.39 -4.15 -14.91
C GLN A 214 -1.52 -2.63 -14.75
N SER A 215 -1.51 -2.11 -13.52
CA SER A 215 -1.43 -0.68 -13.26
C SER A 215 -0.40 -0.37 -12.17
N VAL A 216 0.16 0.83 -12.21
CA VAL A 216 1.03 1.37 -11.17
C VAL A 216 0.62 2.82 -10.90
N CYS A 217 0.32 3.13 -9.64
CA CYS A 217 0.29 4.50 -9.14
C CYS A 217 1.65 4.82 -8.54
N PHE A 218 2.30 5.86 -9.08
CA PHE A 218 3.60 6.35 -8.62
C PHE A 218 3.51 7.80 -8.18
N SER A 219 4.15 8.12 -7.05
CA SER A 219 4.43 9.48 -6.62
C SER A 219 5.75 9.52 -5.86
N SER A 220 6.43 10.65 -5.94
CA SER A 220 7.67 10.95 -5.22
C SER A 220 7.90 12.46 -5.21
N PRO A 221 8.71 13.00 -4.30
CA PRO A 221 9.06 14.42 -4.30
C PRO A 221 9.84 14.84 -5.56
N GLU A 222 10.50 13.91 -6.26
CA GLU A 222 11.20 14.17 -7.52
C GLU A 222 10.27 14.26 -8.74
N LEU A 223 9.01 13.83 -8.63
CA LEU A 223 8.05 13.91 -9.72
C LEU A 223 7.49 15.34 -9.84
N GLY A 224 7.71 15.96 -11.00
CA GLY A 224 7.20 17.31 -11.30
C GLY A 224 6.60 17.44 -12.69
N LEU A 225 6.19 18.66 -13.07
CA LEU A 225 5.79 18.95 -14.44
C LEU A 225 6.94 18.63 -15.41
N GLY A 226 6.66 17.90 -16.49
CA GLY A 226 7.70 17.51 -17.42
C GLY A 226 7.34 16.33 -18.30
N ALA A 227 8.28 15.93 -19.14
CA ALA A 227 8.16 14.77 -20.02
C ALA A 227 8.91 13.57 -19.43
N TYR A 228 8.27 12.41 -19.51
CA TYR A 228 8.73 11.16 -18.92
C TYR A 228 8.53 9.99 -19.88
N ALA A 229 9.21 8.88 -19.59
CA ALA A 229 9.10 7.63 -20.34
C ALA A 229 9.02 6.42 -19.41
N ILE A 230 8.15 5.48 -19.77
CA ILE A 230 7.98 4.19 -19.08
C ILE A 230 8.61 3.11 -19.95
N TYR A 231 9.42 2.26 -19.34
CA TYR A 231 10.01 1.07 -19.97
C TYR A 231 9.62 -0.19 -19.18
N THR A 232 9.61 -1.32 -19.87
CA THR A 232 9.39 -2.63 -19.27
C THR A 232 10.51 -3.61 -19.62
N GLY A 233 10.82 -4.52 -18.71
CA GLY A 233 11.96 -5.43 -18.83
C GLY A 233 13.29 -4.70 -18.65
N GLY A 234 14.34 -5.17 -19.31
CA GLY A 234 15.70 -4.66 -19.12
C GLY A 234 16.42 -5.38 -17.97
N SER A 235 17.44 -4.73 -17.42
CA SER A 235 18.17 -5.26 -16.24
C SER A 235 18.65 -4.11 -15.36
N TYR A 236 19.06 -4.42 -14.12
CA TYR A 236 19.58 -3.43 -13.18
C TYR A 236 20.90 -3.91 -12.59
N SER A 237 21.98 -3.16 -12.79
CA SER A 237 23.31 -3.52 -12.26
C SER A 237 24.27 -2.31 -12.21
N PRO A 238 25.22 -2.25 -11.24
CA PRO A 238 25.21 -3.01 -9.98
C PRO A 238 23.97 -2.65 -9.13
N GLY A 239 23.90 -3.05 -7.86
CA GLY A 239 22.78 -2.68 -6.97
C GLY A 239 21.81 -3.83 -6.71
N GLY A 240 20.68 -3.50 -6.09
CA GLY A 240 19.68 -4.46 -5.63
C GLY A 240 18.33 -3.81 -5.41
N GLN A 241 17.39 -4.58 -4.86
CA GLN A 241 16.04 -4.12 -4.54
C GLN A 241 15.72 -4.28 -3.07
N THR A 242 14.87 -3.38 -2.56
CA THR A 242 14.15 -3.52 -1.29
C THR A 242 12.67 -3.41 -1.62
N ASP A 243 11.89 -4.44 -1.27
CA ASP A 243 10.45 -4.55 -1.58
C ASP A 243 10.10 -4.17 -3.03
N GLY A 244 10.89 -4.69 -3.96
CA GLY A 244 10.74 -4.48 -5.40
C GLY A 244 11.33 -3.19 -5.94
N VAL A 245 11.68 -2.20 -5.12
CA VAL A 245 12.27 -0.92 -5.58
C VAL A 245 13.78 -1.03 -5.67
N TYR A 246 14.35 -0.75 -6.84
CA TYR A 246 15.78 -0.90 -7.12
C TYR A 246 16.56 0.39 -6.90
N ALA A 247 17.73 0.26 -6.27
CA ALA A 247 18.64 1.36 -5.97
C ALA A 247 20.12 0.94 -5.98
N GLY A 248 21.02 1.93 -5.94
CA GLY A 248 22.47 1.72 -5.88
C GLY A 248 23.11 1.27 -7.20
N GLY A 249 22.39 1.46 -8.32
CA GLY A 249 22.74 0.90 -9.61
C GLY A 249 22.30 1.71 -10.81
N ALA A 250 22.42 1.10 -11.98
CA ALA A 250 21.94 1.65 -13.23
C ALA A 250 20.98 0.68 -13.92
N TYR A 251 19.89 1.23 -14.44
CA TYR A 251 18.99 0.52 -15.32
C TYR A 251 19.61 0.42 -16.72
N ALA A 252 19.69 -0.80 -17.24
CA ALA A 252 19.96 -1.05 -18.65
C ALA A 252 18.60 -1.16 -19.38
N PRO A 253 18.31 -0.26 -20.33
CA PRO A 253 16.99 -0.14 -20.91
C PRO A 253 16.42 -1.43 -21.49
N GLY A 254 15.18 -1.72 -21.09
CA GLY A 254 14.31 -2.69 -21.75
C GLY A 254 13.57 -2.08 -22.92
N THR A 255 12.30 -2.46 -23.09
CA THR A 255 11.45 -1.95 -24.15
C THR A 255 10.77 -0.65 -23.71
N LEU A 256 10.90 0.41 -24.50
CA LEU A 256 10.09 1.62 -24.31
C LEU A 256 8.61 1.25 -24.48
N PHE A 257 7.83 1.41 -23.40
CA PHE A 257 6.40 1.19 -23.43
C PHE A 257 5.67 2.45 -23.92
N ARG A 258 5.95 3.60 -23.30
CA ARG A 258 5.24 4.85 -23.60
C ARG A 258 5.98 6.08 -23.08
N SER A 259 5.97 7.15 -23.86
CA SER A 259 6.31 8.51 -23.40
C SER A 259 5.03 9.29 -23.06
N PHE A 260 5.11 10.16 -22.05
CA PHE A 260 4.00 10.99 -21.59
C PHE A 260 4.50 12.29 -20.94
N SER A 261 3.57 13.18 -20.60
CA SER A 261 3.89 14.40 -19.84
C SER A 261 3.02 14.48 -18.58
N VAL A 262 3.63 14.91 -17.48
CA VAL A 262 2.91 15.34 -16.27
C VAL A 262 2.53 16.80 -16.46
N SER A 263 1.23 17.09 -16.47
CA SER A 263 0.68 18.44 -16.68
C SER A 263 -0.25 18.92 -15.57
N SER A 264 -0.57 18.06 -14.61
CA SER A 264 -1.46 18.32 -13.48
C SER A 264 -1.06 17.45 -12.30
N VAL A 265 -1.53 17.81 -11.09
CA VAL A 265 -1.29 17.07 -9.84
C VAL A 265 -1.49 15.57 -10.03
N VAL A 266 -2.56 15.16 -10.70
CA VAL A 266 -2.81 13.76 -11.06
C VAL A 266 -2.69 13.63 -12.57
N THR A 267 -1.85 12.70 -13.03
CA THR A 267 -1.71 12.35 -14.44
C THR A 267 -2.10 10.89 -14.64
N LYS A 268 -2.98 10.60 -15.61
CA LYS A 268 -3.38 9.22 -15.96
C LYS A 268 -2.84 8.85 -17.34
N VAL A 269 -2.20 7.68 -17.46
CA VAL A 269 -1.53 7.24 -18.68
C VAL A 269 -1.97 5.82 -19.04
N ASN A 270 -2.65 5.64 -20.18
CA ASN A 270 -3.01 4.31 -20.69
C ASN A 270 -3.82 3.43 -19.69
N ILE A 271 -4.69 4.05 -18.89
CA ILE A 271 -5.62 3.30 -18.02
C ILE A 271 -6.80 2.83 -18.86
N GLN A 272 -6.97 1.50 -18.94
CA GLN A 272 -8.06 0.86 -19.67
C GLN A 272 -9.17 0.47 -18.70
N GLY A 273 -10.21 1.30 -18.64
CA GLY A 273 -11.36 1.05 -17.77
C GLY A 273 -11.16 1.57 -16.34
N GLY A 274 -12.21 2.20 -15.86
CA GLY A 274 -12.43 2.58 -14.47
C GLY A 274 -13.85 3.11 -14.42
N PRO A 275 -14.73 2.61 -13.54
CA PRO A 275 -15.94 3.34 -13.22
C PRO A 275 -15.55 4.74 -12.69
N PRO A 276 -16.36 5.78 -12.92
CA PRO A 276 -16.29 6.97 -12.06
C PRO A 276 -16.50 6.50 -10.63
N GLY A 277 -15.70 7.00 -9.69
CA GLY A 277 -15.58 6.48 -8.33
C GLY A 277 -16.90 6.19 -7.60
N GLY A 278 -16.79 5.30 -6.61
CA GLY A 278 -17.80 5.08 -5.58
C GLY A 278 -19.03 4.32 -6.07
N LYS A 279 -18.91 2.99 -6.20
CA LYS A 279 -20.03 2.09 -5.90
C LYS A 279 -19.50 0.81 -5.27
N MET A 280 -19.52 0.85 -3.93
CA MET A 280 -19.47 -0.25 -2.98
C MET A 280 -19.91 -1.58 -3.59
N MET A 281 -19.04 -2.59 -3.56
CA MET A 281 -19.55 -3.94 -3.31
C MET A 281 -19.90 -4.01 -1.81
N PRO A 282 -21.09 -4.50 -1.43
CA PRO A 282 -21.37 -4.77 -0.03
C PRO A 282 -20.36 -5.80 0.48
N PRO A 283 -19.99 -5.75 1.77
CA PRO A 283 -19.04 -6.69 2.35
C PRO A 283 -19.50 -8.12 2.09
N PRO A 284 -18.58 -9.05 1.81
CA PRO A 284 -18.93 -10.46 1.77
C PRO A 284 -19.61 -10.83 3.09
N PRO A 285 -20.65 -11.69 3.06
CA PRO A 285 -21.35 -12.08 4.28
C PRO A 285 -20.34 -12.67 5.27
N PRO A 286 -20.45 -12.38 6.58
CA PRO A 286 -19.53 -12.89 7.57
C PRO A 286 -19.50 -14.42 7.48
N PHE A 287 -18.31 -14.97 7.30
CA PHE A 287 -18.10 -16.40 7.45
C PHE A 287 -18.31 -16.74 8.92
N PHE A 288 -19.52 -17.20 9.25
CA PHE A 288 -19.74 -17.90 10.51
C PHE A 288 -18.95 -19.22 10.46
N TYR A 289 -17.86 -19.30 11.22
CA TYR A 289 -17.37 -20.55 11.79
C TYR A 289 -17.18 -20.40 13.30
#